data_AF-U3JIF6-F1
#
_entry.id   AF-U3JIF6-F1
#
_cell.length_a   1.000
_cell.length_b   1.000
_cell.length_c   1.000
_cell.angle_alpha   90.00
_cell.angle_beta   90.00
_cell.angle_gamma   90.00
#
_symmetry.space_group_name_H-M   'P 1'
#
loop_
_entity.id
_entity.type
_entity.pdbx_description
1 polymer ?
#
loop_
_entity_poly.entity_id
_entity_poly.type
_entity_poly.pdbx_seq_one_letter_code
_entity_poly.pdbx_strand_id
1 'polypeptide(L)'
;GGGGGGGGGGGGGGGGGGGGGGGGGGGGGGGGGGGGGGGLVLSLLRGPCSSGQSSGCTREVPAPSCDGRAFLGDGIAAAAAAAAAAAAAWPNASCGALTAAQPGHGYEAAVPPRPACTYTSCYCEENVWKLCDYIRSQDRYPLEEFYAVFISNDRRMIPLWKQKSGHGDEPVVWDYHVILLHVSGGEQNFIYDLDTVLPFPCPFDVYSVEAFRLDDSIRPEFHRKIRMIRADLYLKTFASDRSHMKDADGKWQKPPPPYPCIETADSKMNLDDFISMNPEVGWGSVFSLSDFVHRFGSQTDYSYSLEG
;
A
#
# COMPACT_ATOMS: atom_id res chain seq x y z
N GLY A 1 36.39 -47.48 -49.45
CA GLY A 1 36.00 -48.14 -50.70
C GLY A 1 34.69 -48.87 -50.48
N GLY A 2 33.77 -48.75 -51.46
CA GLY A 2 32.53 -49.54 -51.60
C GLY A 2 31.42 -49.22 -50.60
N GLY A 3 30.16 -48.95 -50.98
CA GLY A 3 29.50 -48.99 -52.27
C GLY A 3 28.05 -49.47 -52.11
N GLY A 4 27.11 -48.77 -52.77
CA GLY A 4 25.76 -49.25 -53.16
C GLY A 4 24.70 -49.30 -52.04
N GLY A 5 23.43 -48.93 -52.26
CA GLY A 5 22.70 -48.56 -53.48
C GLY A 5 21.19 -48.80 -53.28
N GLY A 6 20.37 -48.04 -54.02
CA GLY A 6 18.96 -48.31 -54.35
C GLY A 6 17.92 -48.05 -53.25
N GLY A 7 16.73 -47.52 -53.51
CA GLY A 7 16.04 -47.17 -54.75
C GLY A 7 14.51 -47.20 -54.55
N GLY A 8 13.79 -46.30 -55.22
CA GLY A 8 12.34 -46.36 -55.51
C GLY A 8 11.39 -46.04 -54.34
N GLY A 9 10.25 -45.37 -54.51
CA GLY A 9 9.52 -44.91 -55.68
C GLY A 9 8.03 -44.73 -55.34
N GLY A 10 7.36 -43.76 -55.99
CA GLY A 10 5.90 -43.63 -56.12
C GLY A 10 5.13 -43.15 -54.88
N GLY A 11 4.09 -42.31 -54.96
CA GLY A 11 3.34 -41.77 -56.07
C GLY A 11 1.93 -41.36 -55.58
N GLY A 12 1.36 -40.31 -56.18
CA GLY A 12 -0.07 -39.95 -56.14
C GLY A 12 -0.60 -39.36 -54.81
N GLY A 13 -1.49 -38.38 -54.77
CA GLY A 13 -2.28 -37.73 -55.82
C GLY A 13 -3.57 -37.19 -55.20
N GLY A 14 -4.00 -35.99 -55.63
CA GLY A 14 -5.35 -35.42 -55.44
C GLY A 14 -5.74 -35.05 -54.01
N GLY A 15 -6.47 -33.98 -53.72
CA GLY A 15 -7.19 -33.05 -54.56
C GLY A 15 -8.36 -32.47 -53.74
N GLY A 16 -8.68 -31.20 -53.97
CA GLY A 16 -10.05 -30.68 -53.96
C GLY A 16 -10.64 -30.12 -52.66
N GLY A 17 -10.99 -28.83 -52.74
CA GLY A 17 -12.19 -28.20 -52.14
C GLY A 17 -12.08 -27.81 -50.67
N GLY A 18 -12.54 -26.66 -50.19
CA GLY A 18 -13.42 -25.64 -50.77
C GLY A 18 -14.29 -25.05 -49.64
N GLY A 19 -14.50 -23.73 -49.66
CA GLY A 19 -15.46 -23.00 -48.81
C GLY A 19 -14.93 -22.68 -47.41
N GLY A 20 -15.17 -21.51 -46.82
CA GLY A 20 -16.08 -20.41 -47.15
C GLY A 20 -16.63 -19.83 -45.84
N GLY A 21 -16.65 -18.49 -45.74
CA GLY A 21 -17.34 -17.74 -44.68
C GLY A 21 -16.58 -17.66 -43.35
N GLY A 22 -16.52 -16.55 -42.63
CA GLY A 22 -17.29 -15.31 -42.73
C GLY A 22 -17.62 -14.84 -41.30
N GLY A 23 -17.44 -13.55 -41.04
CA GLY A 23 -17.88 -12.86 -39.82
C GLY A 23 -16.99 -13.14 -38.61
N GLY A 24 -16.71 -12.20 -37.73
CA GLY A 24 -17.43 -10.96 -37.43
C GLY A 24 -17.15 -10.69 -35.96
N GLY A 25 -16.87 -9.43 -35.64
CA GLY A 25 -16.34 -8.99 -34.36
C GLY A 25 -17.17 -9.33 -33.12
N GLY A 26 -16.54 -9.09 -31.98
CA GLY A 26 -17.17 -9.22 -30.68
C GLY A 26 -16.16 -9.01 -29.57
N GLY A 27 -15.50 -7.85 -29.57
CA GLY A 27 -14.77 -7.37 -28.41
C GLY A 27 -15.75 -7.18 -27.25
N GLY A 28 -15.45 -7.82 -26.13
CA GLY A 28 -16.07 -7.59 -24.83
C GLY A 28 -14.95 -7.50 -23.81
N GLY A 29 -14.21 -6.39 -23.86
CA GLY A 29 -13.23 -6.07 -22.84
C GLY A 29 -13.94 -5.86 -21.50
N GLY A 30 -13.65 -6.72 -20.53
CA GLY A 30 -13.95 -6.46 -19.14
C GLY A 30 -13.13 -5.25 -18.70
N GLY A 31 -13.79 -4.11 -18.54
CA GLY A 31 -13.21 -2.93 -17.89
C GLY A 31 -13.07 -3.17 -16.39
N GLY A 32 -12.04 -3.92 -16.00
CA GLY A 32 -11.51 -3.86 -14.64
C GLY A 32 -10.71 -2.57 -14.52
N GLY A 33 -11.31 -1.56 -13.90
CA GLY A 33 -10.61 -0.34 -13.50
C GLY A 33 -9.57 -0.68 -12.44
N GLY A 34 -8.36 -1.04 -12.87
CA GLY A 34 -7.19 -1.07 -12.00
C GLY A 34 -6.85 0.37 -11.63
N GLY A 35 -7.15 0.75 -10.39
CA GLY A 35 -6.59 1.96 -9.78
C GLY A 35 -5.08 1.80 -9.76
N GLY A 36 -4.39 2.60 -10.59
CA GLY A 36 -2.94 2.65 -10.63
C GLY A 36 -2.40 3.14 -9.29
N GLY A 37 -1.42 2.39 -8.78
CA GLY A 37 -0.65 2.71 -7.57
C GLY A 37 0.13 4.00 -7.74
N GLY A 38 -0.51 5.08 -7.31
CA GLY A 38 0.10 6.38 -7.16
C GLY A 38 -0.74 7.10 -6.13
N GLY A 39 -0.23 7.19 -4.90
CA GLY A 39 -0.96 7.83 -3.81
C GLY A 39 -1.56 9.16 -4.27
N LEU A 40 -2.89 9.23 -4.29
CA LEU A 40 -3.59 10.44 -4.70
C LEU A 40 -3.54 11.40 -3.50
N VAL A 41 -2.95 12.57 -3.70
CA VAL A 41 -3.10 13.70 -2.79
C VAL A 41 -4.47 14.30 -3.07
N LEU A 42 -5.44 14.08 -2.18
CA LEU A 42 -6.75 14.70 -2.26
C LEU A 42 -6.71 16.07 -1.55
N SER A 43 -6.32 17.14 -2.27
CA SER A 43 -6.41 18.50 -1.73
C SER A 43 -7.87 18.94 -1.55
N LEU A 44 -8.31 19.09 -0.29
CA LEU A 44 -9.58 19.71 0.06
C LEU A 44 -9.46 21.24 -0.08
N LEU A 45 -9.64 21.75 -1.31
CA LEU A 45 -9.57 23.19 -1.59
C LEU A 45 -10.69 23.96 -0.86
N ARG A 46 -10.28 24.91 0.00
CA ARG A 46 -11.12 26.00 0.52
C ARG A 46 -11.41 27.03 -0.58
N GLY A 47 -12.68 27.31 -0.83
CA GLY A 47 -13.17 28.50 -1.53
C GLY A 47 -13.96 29.42 -0.59
N PRO A 48 -13.94 30.75 -0.76
CA PRO A 48 -14.35 31.73 0.25
C PRO A 48 -15.87 31.95 0.33
N CYS A 49 -16.37 32.18 1.54
CA CYS A 49 -17.73 32.65 1.82
C CYS A 49 -17.93 34.12 1.42
N SER A 50 -19.02 34.39 0.70
CA SER A 50 -19.66 35.71 0.64
C SER A 50 -21.19 35.53 0.68
N SER A 51 -21.82 36.34 1.52
CA SER A 51 -23.22 36.42 1.93
C SER A 51 -24.26 36.76 0.85
N GLY A 52 -25.53 36.35 1.03
CA GLY A 52 -26.69 37.08 0.45
C GLY A 52 -28.03 36.34 0.28
N GLN A 53 -28.95 36.58 1.24
CA GLN A 53 -30.43 36.47 1.31
C GLN A 53 -31.33 36.05 0.11
N SER A 54 -32.25 35.13 0.45
CA SER A 54 -33.74 35.05 0.31
C SER A 54 -34.52 35.02 -1.04
N SER A 55 -35.41 34.01 -1.13
CA SER A 55 -36.87 34.07 -1.43
C SER A 55 -37.41 33.23 -2.60
N GLY A 56 -38.40 32.36 -2.34
CA GLY A 56 -39.62 32.21 -3.18
C GLY A 56 -39.86 30.96 -4.06
N CYS A 57 -40.63 30.00 -3.53
CA CYS A 57 -41.80 29.27 -4.10
C CYS A 57 -41.83 28.72 -5.56
N THR A 58 -41.96 27.39 -5.75
CA THR A 58 -43.18 26.64 -6.20
C THR A 58 -42.85 25.21 -6.68
N ARG A 59 -43.86 24.33 -6.57
CA ARG A 59 -43.92 22.86 -6.84
C ARG A 59 -43.60 22.47 -8.29
N GLU A 60 -43.02 21.28 -8.47
CA GLU A 60 -43.64 20.08 -9.09
C GLU A 60 -42.63 18.91 -9.16
N VAL A 61 -43.13 17.68 -8.98
CA VAL A 61 -42.36 16.43 -9.07
C VAL A 61 -42.82 15.66 -10.31
N PRO A 62 -41.89 15.25 -11.20
CA PRO A 62 -41.94 13.89 -11.72
C PRO A 62 -40.57 13.20 -11.70
N ALA A 63 -40.61 11.86 -11.71
CA ALA A 63 -39.50 10.93 -11.53
C ALA A 63 -38.33 11.09 -12.54
N PRO A 64 -37.06 10.86 -12.14
CA PRO A 64 -35.96 10.85 -13.07
C PRO A 64 -35.72 9.46 -13.66
N SER A 65 -35.83 9.41 -14.98
CA SER A 65 -35.06 8.55 -15.85
C SER A 65 -33.56 8.76 -15.62
N CYS A 66 -32.78 7.69 -15.86
CA CYS A 66 -31.33 7.69 -15.88
C CYS A 66 -30.75 8.77 -16.79
N ASP A 67 -30.13 9.79 -16.20
CA ASP A 67 -29.13 10.63 -16.86
C ASP A 67 -28.24 11.31 -15.82
N GLY A 68 -26.93 11.27 -16.04
CA GLY A 68 -25.93 11.77 -15.11
C GLY A 68 -25.98 13.29 -14.96
N ARG A 69 -26.08 13.76 -13.71
CA ARG A 69 -25.65 15.09 -13.26
C ARG A 69 -25.51 15.14 -11.74
N ALA A 70 -24.46 15.81 -11.31
CA ALA A 70 -24.04 15.96 -9.92
C ALA A 70 -25.13 16.59 -9.03
N PHE A 71 -25.38 15.97 -7.88
CA PHE A 71 -26.09 16.59 -6.77
C PHE A 71 -25.06 17.06 -5.73
N LEU A 72 -24.90 18.38 -5.61
CA LEU A 72 -24.40 19.02 -4.38
C LEU A 72 -25.50 18.87 -3.33
N GLY A 73 -25.20 18.18 -2.23
CA GLY A 73 -26.08 18.08 -1.06
C GLY A 73 -25.28 18.37 0.19
N ASP A 74 -25.74 19.36 0.95
CA ASP A 74 -25.15 19.87 2.18
C ASP A 74 -24.94 18.77 3.23
N GLY A 75 -23.70 18.28 3.33
CA GLY A 75 -23.30 17.30 4.35
C GLY A 75 -21.84 17.44 4.82
N ILE A 76 -21.14 18.50 4.40
CA ILE A 76 -19.67 18.59 4.50
C ILE A 76 -19.20 19.56 5.60
N ALA A 77 -20.10 20.41 6.12
CA ALA A 77 -19.74 21.36 7.18
C ALA A 77 -19.67 20.72 8.59
N ALA A 78 -20.33 19.58 8.82
CA ALA A 78 -20.40 18.96 10.15
C ALA A 78 -19.12 18.19 10.54
N ALA A 79 -18.36 17.67 9.57
CA ALA A 79 -17.14 16.90 9.84
C ALA A 79 -15.96 17.80 10.29
N ALA A 80 -15.87 19.02 9.75
CA ALA A 80 -14.83 19.98 10.14
C ALA A 80 -15.04 20.56 11.55
N ALA A 81 -16.29 20.69 12.00
CA ALA A 81 -16.62 21.21 13.33
C ALA A 81 -16.33 20.20 14.45
N ALA A 82 -16.50 18.90 14.21
CA ALA A 82 -16.24 17.86 15.19
C ALA A 82 -14.74 17.70 15.51
N ALA A 83 -13.85 17.87 14.52
CA ALA A 83 -12.40 17.84 14.71
C ALA A 83 -11.88 19.03 15.53
N ALA A 84 -12.51 20.20 15.42
CA ALA A 84 -12.14 21.39 16.19
C ALA A 84 -12.55 21.29 17.68
N ALA A 85 -13.63 20.56 17.99
CA ALA A 85 -14.11 20.40 19.37
C ALA A 85 -13.25 19.41 20.19
N ALA A 86 -12.67 18.38 19.56
CA ALA A 86 -11.79 17.43 20.24
C ALA A 86 -10.42 18.03 20.65
N ALA A 87 -9.96 19.06 19.92
CA ALA A 87 -8.73 19.79 20.26
C ALA A 87 -8.88 20.74 21.46
N ALA A 88 -10.12 21.06 21.87
CA ALA A 88 -10.39 22.01 22.96
C ALA A 88 -10.48 21.35 24.36
N ALA A 89 -10.35 20.02 24.46
CA ALA A 89 -10.53 19.28 25.71
C ALA A 89 -9.22 18.81 26.37
N TRP A 90 -8.05 19.21 25.85
CA TRP A 90 -6.76 18.85 26.43
C TRP A 90 -6.22 20.07 27.21
N PRO A 91 -6.10 20.01 28.55
CA PRO A 91 -5.51 21.10 29.30
C PRO A 91 -4.01 21.22 28.95
N ASN A 92 -3.61 22.39 28.47
CA ASN A 92 -2.26 22.94 28.34
C ASN A 92 -1.11 22.02 28.78
N ALA A 93 -0.59 21.22 27.86
CA ALA A 93 0.82 20.87 27.86
C ALA A 93 1.53 21.89 26.96
N SER A 94 2.28 22.79 27.58
CA SER A 94 3.13 23.77 26.91
C SER A 94 3.94 23.11 25.80
N CYS A 95 3.90 23.72 24.61
CA CYS A 95 4.73 23.41 23.45
C CYS A 95 6.21 23.61 23.81
N GLY A 96 6.81 22.59 24.41
CA GLY A 96 8.24 22.39 24.42
C GLY A 96 8.60 21.74 23.09
N ALA A 97 9.53 22.34 22.35
CA ALA A 97 10.12 21.73 21.18
C ALA A 97 10.53 20.29 21.53
N LEU A 98 9.82 19.31 20.95
CA LEU A 98 10.24 17.92 20.92
C LEU A 98 11.52 17.90 20.11
N THR A 99 12.64 18.08 20.81
CA THR A 99 13.95 17.65 20.35
C THR A 99 13.78 16.22 19.89
N ALA A 100 14.20 15.94 18.66
CA ALA A 100 14.20 14.60 18.08
C ALA A 100 14.70 13.64 19.17
N ALA A 101 13.82 12.78 19.66
CA ALA A 101 14.18 11.78 20.65
C ALA A 101 15.34 10.99 20.04
N GLN A 102 16.53 11.23 20.57
CA GLN A 102 17.68 10.37 20.34
C GLN A 102 17.24 8.96 20.73
N PRO A 103 17.61 7.92 19.97
CA PRO A 103 17.30 6.55 20.37
C PRO A 103 17.82 6.35 21.79
N GLY A 104 16.91 6.11 22.74
CA GLY A 104 17.26 5.70 24.09
C GLY A 104 18.20 4.50 23.99
N HIS A 105 19.26 4.50 24.82
CA HIS A 105 20.25 3.44 24.96
C HIS A 105 20.13 2.23 24.00
N GLY A 106 20.84 2.28 22.88
CA GLY A 106 21.47 1.09 22.29
C GLY A 106 20.82 0.39 21.09
N TYR A 107 19.75 0.89 20.47
CA TYR A 107 19.27 0.26 19.22
C TYR A 107 20.17 0.60 18.03
N GLU A 108 20.85 -0.42 17.49
CA GLU A 108 21.64 -0.31 16.27
C GLU A 108 20.77 -0.62 15.05
N ALA A 109 20.69 0.30 14.09
CA ALA A 109 19.80 0.15 12.94
C ALA A 109 20.24 -1.01 12.04
N ALA A 110 19.32 -1.93 11.72
CA ALA A 110 19.53 -3.11 10.87
C ALA A 110 20.03 -2.82 9.44
N VAL A 111 19.78 -1.62 8.91
CA VAL A 111 20.07 -1.20 7.52
C VAL A 111 20.86 0.12 7.51
N PRO A 112 21.44 0.53 6.36
CA PRO A 112 22.13 1.81 6.24
C PRO A 112 21.21 3.00 6.53
N PRO A 113 21.78 4.21 6.74
CA PRO A 113 20.98 5.43 6.82
C PRO A 113 20.07 5.59 5.59
N ARG A 114 18.88 6.19 5.78
CA ARG A 114 17.83 6.34 4.75
C ARG A 114 18.35 6.74 3.35
N PRO A 115 19.27 7.71 3.18
CA PRO A 115 19.75 8.12 1.86
C PRO A 115 20.66 7.08 1.15
N ALA A 116 21.19 6.11 1.90
CA ALA A 116 22.06 5.05 1.39
C ALA A 116 21.30 3.75 1.07
N CYS A 117 20.01 3.67 1.40
CA CYS A 117 19.16 2.55 1.02
C CYS A 117 18.83 2.59 -0.46
N THR A 118 18.70 1.40 -1.09
CA THR A 118 18.10 1.31 -2.42
C THR A 118 16.64 1.74 -2.33
N TYR A 119 16.24 2.71 -3.17
CA TYR A 119 14.91 3.28 -3.14
C TYR A 119 14.44 3.70 -4.52
N THR A 120 13.23 3.30 -4.89
CA THR A 120 12.47 3.81 -6.03
C THR A 120 11.07 4.16 -5.57
N SER A 121 10.63 5.40 -5.81
CA SER A 121 9.29 5.86 -5.41
C SER A 121 8.20 5.06 -6.11
N CYS A 122 7.14 4.69 -5.37
CA CYS A 122 6.04 3.82 -5.82
C CYS A 122 6.41 2.35 -6.10
N TYR A 123 7.56 1.88 -5.60
CA TYR A 123 7.95 0.46 -5.61
C TYR A 123 8.33 0.01 -4.18
N CYS A 124 7.47 0.36 -3.21
CA CYS A 124 7.70 0.12 -1.77
C CYS A 124 7.92 -1.37 -1.45
N GLU A 125 7.24 -2.26 -2.16
CA GLU A 125 7.39 -3.71 -2.11
C GLU A 125 8.82 -4.16 -2.45
N GLU A 126 9.44 -3.57 -3.47
CA GLU A 126 10.82 -3.88 -3.84
C GLU A 126 11.82 -3.17 -2.93
N ASN A 127 11.52 -1.95 -2.48
CA ASN A 127 12.35 -1.22 -1.53
C ASN A 127 12.51 -2.03 -0.24
N VAL A 128 11.40 -2.54 0.32
CA VAL A 128 11.42 -3.41 1.50
C VAL A 128 12.11 -4.74 1.21
N TRP A 129 11.92 -5.33 0.03
CA TRP A 129 12.65 -6.54 -0.37
C TRP A 129 14.16 -6.31 -0.33
N LYS A 130 14.65 -5.16 -0.81
CA LYS A 130 16.07 -4.79 -0.77
C LYS A 130 16.57 -4.55 0.66
N LEU A 131 15.74 -4.05 1.57
CA LEU A 131 16.10 -3.98 2.99
C LEU A 131 16.27 -5.39 3.58
N CYS A 132 15.33 -6.32 3.30
CA CYS A 132 15.44 -7.70 3.75
C CYS A 132 16.68 -8.40 3.19
N ASP A 133 16.97 -8.21 1.89
CA ASP A 133 18.15 -8.77 1.23
C ASP A 133 19.45 -8.24 1.83
N TYR A 134 19.49 -6.93 2.12
CA TYR A 134 20.61 -6.32 2.83
C TYR A 134 20.80 -6.96 4.21
N ILE A 135 19.75 -7.05 5.04
CA ILE A 135 19.83 -7.63 6.39
C ILE A 135 20.37 -9.07 6.33
N ARG A 136 19.83 -9.89 5.43
CA ARG A 136 20.31 -11.25 5.16
C ARG A 136 21.80 -11.27 4.83
N SER A 137 22.27 -10.35 3.99
CA SER A 137 23.68 -10.30 3.56
C SER A 137 24.65 -9.89 4.67
N GLN A 138 24.19 -9.11 5.65
CA GLN A 138 25.03 -8.65 6.75
C GLN A 138 25.13 -9.67 7.88
N ASP A 139 24.14 -10.57 8.01
CA ASP A 139 24.10 -11.64 9.02
C ASP A 139 24.29 -11.15 10.47
N ARG A 140 23.91 -9.89 10.74
CA ARG A 140 24.03 -9.26 12.07
C ARG A 140 22.81 -9.55 12.96
N TYR A 141 21.65 -9.73 12.34
CA TYR A 141 20.39 -10.04 13.02
C TYR A 141 19.74 -11.26 12.37
N PRO A 142 19.05 -12.13 13.14
CA PRO A 142 18.26 -13.20 12.57
C PRO A 142 17.18 -12.63 11.64
N LEU A 143 17.10 -13.13 10.41
CA LEU A 143 16.16 -12.63 9.41
C LEU A 143 14.70 -12.86 9.84
N GLU A 144 14.46 -13.84 10.70
CA GLU A 144 13.16 -14.21 11.27
C GLU A 144 12.59 -13.16 12.24
N GLU A 145 13.40 -12.23 12.71
CA GLU A 145 12.96 -11.08 13.52
C GLU A 145 12.35 -9.97 12.65
N PHE A 146 12.48 -10.06 11.34
CA PHE A 146 12.01 -9.05 10.39
C PHE A 146 10.78 -9.51 9.62
N TYR A 147 9.89 -8.55 9.35
CA TYR A 147 8.63 -8.77 8.65
C TYR A 147 8.42 -7.70 7.59
N ALA A 148 8.20 -8.12 6.34
CA ALA A 148 7.59 -7.26 5.35
C ALA A 148 6.10 -7.11 5.70
N VAL A 149 5.65 -5.87 5.82
CA VAL A 149 4.30 -5.53 6.26
C VAL A 149 3.60 -4.78 5.14
N PHE A 150 2.67 -5.47 4.48
CA PHE A 150 1.77 -4.89 3.48
C PHE A 150 0.57 -4.28 4.19
N ILE A 151 0.23 -3.05 3.82
CA ILE A 151 -0.89 -2.28 4.35
C ILE A 151 -1.82 -2.00 3.19
N SER A 152 -3.04 -2.51 3.23
CA SER A 152 -4.06 -2.29 2.21
C SER A 152 -5.43 -2.58 2.79
N ASN A 153 -6.46 -2.62 1.95
CA ASN A 153 -7.80 -3.08 2.29
C ASN A 153 -8.52 -3.54 1.03
N ASP A 154 -9.77 -4.00 1.18
CA ASP A 154 -10.56 -4.58 0.08
C ASP A 154 -10.83 -3.57 -1.04
N ARG A 155 -10.73 -2.26 -0.74
CA ARG A 155 -10.91 -1.17 -1.70
C ARG A 155 -9.62 -0.63 -2.29
N ARG A 156 -8.45 -1.08 -1.80
CA ARG A 156 -7.15 -0.50 -2.11
C ARG A 156 -7.19 1.03 -1.97
N MET A 157 -7.65 1.48 -0.80
CA MET A 157 -7.66 2.89 -0.42
C MET A 157 -7.39 2.99 1.07
N ILE A 158 -6.11 3.16 1.43
CA ILE A 158 -5.68 3.28 2.82
C ILE A 158 -5.01 4.63 3.07
N PRO A 159 -5.48 5.42 4.05
CA PRO A 159 -4.80 6.64 4.45
C PRO A 159 -3.56 6.31 5.29
N LEU A 160 -2.45 6.98 5.01
CA LEU A 160 -1.24 6.94 5.82
C LEU A 160 -0.68 8.34 6.01
N TRP A 161 -0.46 8.74 7.25
CA TRP A 161 0.07 10.05 7.62
C TRP A 161 1.59 10.07 7.63
N LYS A 162 2.15 11.28 7.71
CA LYS A 162 3.60 11.52 7.77
C LYS A 162 4.35 10.87 6.60
N GLN A 163 3.82 10.99 5.39
CA GLN A 163 4.43 10.48 4.17
C GLN A 163 5.13 11.62 3.40
N LYS A 164 6.24 11.32 2.72
CA LYS A 164 7.04 12.30 1.94
C LYS A 164 6.22 13.00 0.85
N SER A 165 5.26 12.30 0.26
CA SER A 165 4.33 12.82 -0.74
C SER A 165 3.11 13.51 -0.13
N GLY A 166 2.97 13.53 1.19
CA GLY A 166 1.87 14.18 1.90
C GLY A 166 2.08 15.69 2.03
N HIS A 167 0.97 16.40 2.29
CA HIS A 167 0.96 17.84 2.51
C HIS A 167 0.44 18.17 3.91
N GLY A 168 1.28 18.79 4.75
CA GLY A 168 0.90 19.17 6.11
C GLY A 168 0.50 17.95 6.95
N ASP A 169 -0.72 17.96 7.48
CA ASP A 169 -1.28 16.87 8.29
C ASP A 169 -2.30 16.00 7.52
N GLU A 170 -2.37 16.15 6.19
CA GLU A 170 -3.22 15.31 5.35
C GLU A 170 -2.55 13.94 5.09
N PRO A 171 -3.33 12.84 5.09
CA PRO A 171 -2.80 11.54 4.71
C PRO A 171 -2.57 11.44 3.21
N VAL A 172 -1.66 10.55 2.83
CA VAL A 172 -1.61 10.03 1.45
C VAL A 172 -2.52 8.81 1.39
N VAL A 173 -3.40 8.75 0.38
CA VAL A 173 -4.26 7.59 0.16
C VAL A 173 -3.57 6.64 -0.81
N TRP A 174 -3.08 5.52 -0.29
CA TRP A 174 -2.40 4.48 -1.05
C TRP A 174 -3.36 3.38 -1.48
N ASP A 175 -3.06 2.72 -2.59
CA ASP A 175 -3.66 1.44 -2.96
C ASP A 175 -3.12 0.31 -2.07
N TYR A 176 -1.81 0.30 -1.88
CA TYR A 176 -1.13 -0.42 -0.82
C TYR A 176 0.17 0.30 -0.46
N HIS A 177 0.70 0.04 0.74
CA HIS A 177 2.04 0.47 1.11
C HIS A 177 2.77 -0.67 1.81
N VAL A 178 4.09 -0.72 1.68
CA VAL A 178 4.93 -1.76 2.30
C VAL A 178 5.98 -1.12 3.17
N ILE A 179 6.04 -1.59 4.42
CA ILE A 179 7.05 -1.20 5.41
C ILE A 179 7.75 -2.44 5.95
N LEU A 180 8.92 -2.27 6.56
CA LEU A 180 9.62 -3.35 7.25
C LEU A 180 9.49 -3.17 8.76
N LEU A 181 9.04 -4.20 9.46
CA LEU A 181 9.00 -4.25 10.92
C LEU A 181 10.16 -5.11 11.42
N HIS A 182 10.88 -4.62 12.42
CA HIS A 182 11.81 -5.40 13.23
C HIS A 182 11.20 -5.65 14.60
N VAL A 183 10.97 -6.92 14.92
CA VAL A 183 10.55 -7.38 16.23
C VAL A 183 11.80 -7.75 17.02
N SER A 184 12.55 -6.73 17.45
CA SER A 184 13.70 -6.94 18.32
C SER A 184 13.16 -7.39 19.67
N GLY A 185 13.49 -8.59 20.13
CA GLY A 185 12.96 -9.21 21.37
C GLY A 185 13.21 -8.46 22.70
N GLY A 186 13.55 -7.17 22.64
CA GLY A 186 13.55 -6.23 23.76
C GLY A 186 12.22 -5.47 23.89
N GLU A 187 12.26 -4.32 24.56
CA GLU A 187 11.07 -3.57 24.98
C GLU A 187 10.38 -2.79 23.85
N GLN A 188 11.07 -2.55 22.73
CA GLN A 188 10.60 -1.68 21.66
C GLN A 188 10.85 -2.32 20.29
N ASN A 189 9.80 -2.36 19.46
CA ASN A 189 9.88 -2.73 18.05
C ASN A 189 10.17 -1.50 17.16
N PHE A 190 10.68 -1.72 15.95
CA PHE A 190 11.07 -0.64 15.03
C PHE A 190 10.47 -0.81 13.63
N ILE A 191 10.03 0.31 13.05
CA ILE A 191 9.54 0.42 11.68
C ILE A 191 10.58 1.07 10.79
N TYR A 192 10.77 0.48 9.63
CA TYR A 192 11.56 1.00 8.51
C TYR A 192 10.60 1.31 7.37
N ASP A 193 10.22 2.58 7.27
CA ASP A 193 9.47 3.12 6.15
C ASP A 193 10.36 4.10 5.38
N LEU A 194 10.66 3.81 4.12
CA LEU A 194 11.44 4.69 3.26
C LEU A 194 10.62 5.89 2.76
N ASP A 195 9.30 5.86 2.86
CA ASP A 195 8.40 6.93 2.43
C ASP A 195 7.89 7.81 3.58
N THR A 196 8.13 7.47 4.85
CA THR A 196 7.77 8.35 5.97
C THR A 196 8.69 9.56 6.11
N VAL A 197 8.18 10.66 6.70
CA VAL A 197 8.96 11.81 7.22
C VAL A 197 9.36 11.64 8.70
N LEU A 198 8.88 10.59 9.37
CA LEU A 198 9.31 10.19 10.71
C LEU A 198 10.78 9.71 10.72
N PRO A 199 11.39 9.47 11.89
CA PRO A 199 12.73 8.89 11.98
C PRO A 199 12.87 7.57 11.18
N PHE A 200 14.09 7.23 10.81
CA PHE A 200 14.40 5.96 10.14
C PHE A 200 15.63 5.31 10.79
N PRO A 201 15.46 4.20 11.50
CA PRO A 201 14.19 3.57 11.87
C PRO A 201 13.33 4.45 12.79
N CYS A 202 12.02 4.19 12.82
CA CYS A 202 11.06 4.81 13.71
C CYS A 202 10.68 3.81 14.82
N PRO A 203 10.67 4.19 16.11
CA PRO A 203 10.03 3.37 17.15
C PRO A 203 8.58 3.06 16.78
N PHE A 204 8.14 1.82 17.03
CA PHE A 204 6.82 1.35 16.62
C PHE A 204 5.69 2.22 17.20
N ASP A 205 5.77 2.59 18.48
CA ASP A 205 4.71 3.37 19.13
C ASP A 205 4.59 4.77 18.55
N VAL A 206 5.72 5.39 18.17
CA VAL A 206 5.73 6.67 17.45
C VAL A 206 5.08 6.52 16.08
N TYR A 207 5.45 5.48 15.31
CA TYR A 207 4.86 5.23 14.00
C TYR A 207 3.36 4.94 14.10
N SER A 208 2.94 4.21 15.13
CA SER A 208 1.55 3.87 15.40
C SER A 208 0.68 5.09 15.67
N VAL A 209 1.16 6.00 16.52
CA VAL A 209 0.40 7.22 16.84
C VAL A 209 0.41 8.21 15.68
N GLU A 210 1.56 8.43 15.05
CA GLU A 210 1.74 9.53 14.10
C GLU A 210 1.37 9.18 12.66
N ALA A 211 1.75 7.99 12.17
CA ALA A 211 1.58 7.58 10.78
C ALA A 211 0.32 6.74 10.57
N PHE A 212 0.09 5.74 11.45
CA PHE A 212 -1.16 4.99 11.40
C PHE A 212 -2.32 5.87 11.90
N ARG A 213 -2.31 6.30 13.16
CA ARG A 213 -3.51 6.78 13.88
C ARG A 213 -4.58 5.69 13.99
N LEU A 214 -5.62 5.94 14.79
CA LEU A 214 -6.73 5.00 14.98
C LEU A 214 -7.70 4.98 13.80
N ASP A 215 -8.31 3.83 13.55
CA ASP A 215 -9.34 3.68 12.51
C ASP A 215 -10.73 4.20 12.96
N ASP A 216 -10.94 4.42 14.25
CA ASP A 216 -12.23 4.81 14.85
C ASP A 216 -12.82 6.10 14.29
N SER A 217 -11.97 7.01 13.82
CA SER A 217 -12.36 8.33 13.29
C SER A 217 -12.43 8.38 11.77
N ILE A 218 -12.15 7.28 11.07
CA ILE A 218 -12.23 7.21 9.60
C ILE A 218 -13.36 6.27 9.17
N ARG A 219 -13.86 6.50 7.94
CA ARG A 219 -14.96 5.68 7.42
C ARG A 219 -14.50 4.23 7.20
N PRO A 220 -15.34 3.21 7.46
CA PRO A 220 -14.95 1.80 7.40
C PRO A 220 -14.32 1.34 6.08
N GLU A 221 -14.69 1.95 4.95
CA GLU A 221 -14.07 1.63 3.65
C GLU A 221 -12.59 2.00 3.53
N PHE A 222 -12.06 2.81 4.44
CA PHE A 222 -10.66 3.21 4.52
C PHE A 222 -9.89 2.50 5.64
N HIS A 223 -10.56 1.64 6.42
CA HIS A 223 -9.93 0.88 7.50
C HIS A 223 -8.80 0.04 6.94
N ARG A 224 -7.67 0.05 7.65
CA ARG A 224 -6.45 -0.59 7.16
C ARG A 224 -6.38 -2.01 7.70
N LYS A 225 -6.02 -2.92 6.81
CA LYS A 225 -5.64 -4.29 7.16
C LYS A 225 -4.15 -4.44 6.92
N ILE A 226 -3.55 -5.33 7.70
CA ILE A 226 -2.11 -5.53 7.76
C ILE A 226 -1.83 -6.98 7.39
N ARG A 227 -1.06 -7.22 6.33
CA ARG A 227 -0.46 -8.54 6.07
C ARG A 227 1.00 -8.51 6.49
N MET A 228 1.36 -9.40 7.40
CA MET A 228 2.74 -9.58 7.85
C MET A 228 3.33 -10.85 7.28
N ILE A 229 4.46 -10.73 6.60
CA ILE A 229 5.22 -11.84 6.04
C ILE A 229 6.63 -11.80 6.62
N ARG A 230 7.11 -12.89 7.21
CA ARG A 230 8.50 -12.98 7.66
C ARG A 230 9.46 -12.71 6.49
N ALA A 231 10.55 -12.01 6.76
CA ALA A 231 11.48 -11.56 5.72
C ALA A 231 12.13 -12.73 4.95
N ASP A 232 12.42 -13.85 5.61
CA ASP A 232 12.95 -15.05 4.96
C ASP A 232 11.97 -15.64 3.95
N LEU A 233 10.68 -15.71 4.32
CA LEU A 233 9.61 -16.15 3.43
C LEU A 233 9.40 -15.14 2.29
N TYR A 234 9.43 -13.84 2.59
CA TYR A 234 9.27 -12.78 1.60
C TYR A 234 10.37 -12.84 0.53
N LEU A 235 11.64 -12.97 0.93
CA LEU A 235 12.76 -13.14 -0.01
C LEU A 235 12.63 -14.41 -0.86
N LYS A 236 12.03 -15.47 -0.31
CA LYS A 236 11.87 -16.76 -0.99
C LYS A 236 10.74 -16.76 -2.01
N THR A 237 9.62 -16.07 -1.73
CA THR A 237 8.37 -16.25 -2.49
C THR A 237 7.93 -15.03 -3.28
N PHE A 238 8.39 -13.82 -2.95
CA PHE A 238 7.96 -12.61 -3.65
C PHE A 238 8.47 -12.53 -5.08
N ALA A 239 7.57 -12.22 -6.01
CA ALA A 239 7.89 -11.96 -7.41
C ALA A 239 7.02 -10.81 -7.97
N SER A 240 7.66 -9.89 -8.70
CA SER A 240 7.01 -8.78 -9.39
C SER A 240 7.69 -8.53 -10.74
N ASP A 241 6.93 -8.68 -11.82
CA ASP A 241 7.35 -8.30 -13.17
C ASP A 241 7.11 -6.81 -13.46
N ARG A 242 6.59 -6.07 -12.46
CA ARG A 242 6.26 -4.64 -12.49
C ARG A 242 5.16 -4.28 -13.49
N SER A 243 4.44 -5.26 -14.04
CA SER A 243 3.37 -5.02 -15.02
C SER A 243 2.29 -4.06 -14.52
N HIS A 244 1.97 -4.10 -13.22
CA HIS A 244 1.00 -3.22 -12.58
C HIS A 244 1.37 -1.72 -12.63
N MET A 245 2.65 -1.39 -12.85
CA MET A 245 3.15 -0.02 -13.00
C MET A 245 3.19 0.46 -14.44
N LYS A 246 2.68 -0.34 -15.39
CA LYS A 246 2.47 0.06 -16.78
C LYS A 246 1.03 0.49 -17.02
N ASP A 247 0.83 1.50 -17.85
CA ASP A 247 -0.49 1.88 -18.33
C ASP A 247 -0.96 0.96 -19.48
N ALA A 248 -2.14 1.22 -20.02
CA ALA A 248 -2.72 0.46 -21.13
C ALA A 248 -1.87 0.50 -22.42
N ASP A 249 -1.04 1.54 -22.60
CA ASP A 249 -0.11 1.68 -23.73
C ASP A 249 1.25 1.01 -23.45
N GLY A 250 1.42 0.40 -22.27
CA GLY A 250 2.66 -0.23 -21.83
C GLY A 250 3.72 0.75 -21.33
N LYS A 251 3.38 2.04 -21.13
CA LYS A 251 4.30 3.06 -20.59
C LYS A 251 4.33 3.01 -19.08
N TRP A 252 5.48 3.32 -18.51
CA TRP A 252 5.67 3.37 -17.07
C TRP A 252 4.95 4.57 -16.44
N GLN A 253 4.07 4.30 -15.47
CA GLN A 253 3.44 5.33 -14.65
C GLN A 253 4.47 6.05 -13.76
N LYS A 254 5.47 5.30 -13.30
CA LYS A 254 6.66 5.79 -12.58
C LYS A 254 7.92 5.05 -13.05
N PRO A 255 9.08 5.73 -13.12
CA PRO A 255 10.32 5.08 -13.53
C PRO A 255 10.60 3.82 -12.71
N PRO A 256 10.84 2.66 -13.34
CA PRO A 256 11.08 1.42 -12.61
C PRO A 256 12.49 1.42 -11.97
N PRO A 257 12.72 0.58 -10.95
CA PRO A 257 14.05 0.37 -10.41
C PRO A 257 15.03 -0.11 -11.50
N PRO A 258 16.31 0.30 -11.43
CA PRO A 258 17.28 0.05 -12.49
C PRO A 258 17.81 -1.40 -12.54
N TYR A 259 17.52 -2.21 -11.51
CA TYR A 259 17.90 -3.61 -11.46
C TYR A 259 16.80 -4.51 -12.05
N PRO A 260 17.13 -5.75 -12.48
CA PRO A 260 16.16 -6.70 -13.02
C PRO A 260 14.97 -6.94 -12.08
N CYS A 261 13.83 -7.34 -12.64
CA CYS A 261 12.66 -7.71 -11.85
C CYS A 261 12.99 -8.81 -10.84
N ILE A 262 12.36 -8.76 -9.68
CA ILE A 262 12.48 -9.80 -8.67
C ILE A 262 11.55 -10.95 -9.10
N GLU A 263 12.12 -12.11 -9.34
CA GLU A 263 11.40 -13.32 -9.74
C GLU A 263 11.88 -14.53 -8.93
N THR A 264 11.02 -15.54 -8.84
CA THR A 264 11.34 -16.83 -8.22
C THR A 264 11.27 -17.93 -9.27
N ALA A 265 11.69 -19.15 -8.90
CA ALA A 265 11.52 -20.31 -9.78
C ALA A 265 10.03 -20.61 -10.07
N ASP A 266 9.15 -20.24 -9.14
CA ASP A 266 7.73 -20.60 -9.18
C ASP A 266 6.84 -19.49 -9.76
N SER A 267 7.26 -18.22 -9.71
CA SER A 267 6.47 -17.09 -10.20
C SER A 267 7.32 -15.91 -10.67
N LYS A 268 6.79 -15.19 -11.67
CA LYS A 268 7.28 -13.89 -12.12
C LYS A 268 6.45 -12.72 -11.58
N MET A 269 5.23 -12.99 -11.15
CA MET A 269 4.30 -11.97 -10.68
C MET A 269 3.28 -12.62 -9.74
N ASN A 270 3.36 -12.28 -8.47
CA ASN A 270 2.39 -12.69 -7.43
C ASN A 270 2.11 -11.57 -6.43
N LEU A 271 2.43 -10.32 -6.79
CA LEU A 271 2.23 -9.14 -5.94
C LEU A 271 0.79 -9.02 -5.41
N ASP A 272 -0.22 -9.33 -6.23
CA ASP A 272 -1.62 -9.28 -5.81
C ASP A 272 -1.92 -10.22 -4.63
N ASP A 273 -1.21 -11.33 -4.48
CA ASP A 273 -1.36 -12.25 -3.36
C ASP A 273 -0.82 -11.66 -2.04
N PHE A 274 0.16 -10.76 -2.13
CA PHE A 274 0.70 -10.00 -1.00
C PHE A 274 -0.17 -8.78 -0.66
N ILE A 275 -0.73 -8.10 -1.67
CA ILE A 275 -1.65 -6.97 -1.47
C ILE A 275 -2.99 -7.45 -0.90
N SER A 276 -3.44 -8.64 -1.31
CA SER A 276 -4.70 -9.22 -0.82
C SER A 276 -4.72 -9.28 0.70
N MET A 277 -5.83 -8.86 1.29
CA MET A 277 -6.07 -8.95 2.74
C MET A 277 -7.02 -10.11 3.10
N ASN A 278 -7.19 -11.06 2.17
CA ASN A 278 -7.85 -12.34 2.45
C ASN A 278 -6.84 -13.29 3.12
N PRO A 279 -7.08 -13.77 4.36
CA PRO A 279 -6.17 -14.68 5.06
C PRO A 279 -5.97 -16.03 4.37
N GLU A 280 -6.86 -16.43 3.45
CA GLU A 280 -6.75 -17.67 2.67
C GLU A 280 -5.83 -17.55 1.45
N VAL A 281 -5.39 -16.32 1.11
CA VAL A 281 -4.55 -16.02 -0.05
C VAL A 281 -3.13 -15.65 0.41
N GLY A 282 -2.14 -16.04 -0.38
CA GLY A 282 -0.76 -15.61 -0.22
C GLY A 282 -0.06 -16.19 1.00
N TRP A 283 0.88 -15.43 1.56
CA TRP A 283 1.74 -15.85 2.67
C TRP A 283 1.57 -14.97 3.90
N GLY A 284 2.01 -15.47 5.05
CA GLY A 284 2.01 -14.71 6.29
C GLY A 284 0.65 -14.69 6.99
N SER A 285 0.43 -13.67 7.81
CA SER A 285 -0.80 -13.51 8.60
C SER A 285 -1.43 -12.15 8.35
N VAL A 286 -2.76 -12.10 8.34
CA VAL A 286 -3.53 -10.86 8.15
C VAL A 286 -4.14 -10.44 9.49
N PHE A 287 -4.06 -9.14 9.80
CA PHE A 287 -4.56 -8.51 11.01
C PHE A 287 -5.43 -7.30 10.67
N SER A 288 -6.35 -6.97 11.58
CA SER A 288 -6.83 -5.59 11.68
C SER A 288 -5.70 -4.67 12.14
N LEU A 289 -5.79 -3.38 11.86
CA LEU A 289 -4.83 -2.42 12.40
C LEU A 289 -4.80 -2.45 13.94
N SER A 290 -5.95 -2.52 14.60
CA SER A 290 -6.03 -2.52 16.07
C SER A 290 -5.30 -3.72 16.67
N ASP A 291 -5.48 -4.92 16.09
CA ASP A 291 -4.80 -6.13 16.56
C ASP A 291 -3.29 -6.04 16.32
N PHE A 292 -2.88 -5.47 15.18
CA PHE A 292 -1.47 -5.24 14.87
C PHE A 292 -0.82 -4.29 15.87
N VAL A 293 -1.46 -3.14 16.15
CA VAL A 293 -0.95 -2.17 17.13
C VAL A 293 -0.92 -2.77 18.53
N HIS A 294 -1.97 -3.47 18.94
CA HIS A 294 -2.03 -4.11 20.26
C HIS A 294 -0.94 -5.17 20.44
N ARG A 295 -0.65 -5.95 19.39
CA ARG A 295 0.31 -7.06 19.47
C ARG A 295 1.77 -6.61 19.43
N PHE A 296 2.08 -5.53 18.71
CA PHE A 296 3.46 -5.10 18.44
C PHE A 296 3.83 -3.75 19.05
N GLY A 297 2.89 -3.04 19.68
CA GLY A 297 3.19 -1.86 20.51
C GLY A 297 3.86 -2.24 21.82
N SER A 298 4.49 -1.25 22.47
CA SER A 298 5.07 -1.47 23.81
C SER A 298 3.96 -1.87 24.79
N GLN A 299 4.15 -2.97 25.52
CA GLN A 299 3.32 -3.30 26.68
C GLN A 299 3.75 -2.43 27.86
N THR A 300 3.48 -1.13 27.79
CA THR A 300 3.46 -0.34 29.02
C THR A 300 2.21 -0.75 29.78
N ASP A 301 2.38 -1.59 30.81
CA ASP A 301 1.35 -1.85 31.79
C ASP A 301 0.78 -0.51 32.27
N TYR A 302 -0.49 -0.26 31.99
CA TYR A 302 -1.28 0.74 32.69
C TYR A 302 -1.56 0.24 34.12
N SER A 303 -0.51 -0.10 34.88
CA SER A 303 -0.55 -0.36 36.32
C SER A 303 -0.09 0.89 37.06
N TYR A 304 -0.82 1.99 36.92
CA TYR A 304 -0.72 3.08 37.89
C TYR A 304 -2.10 3.71 38.05
N SER A 305 -2.54 3.82 39.31
CA SER A 305 -3.79 4.43 39.81
C SER A 305 -4.92 3.46 40.19
N LEU A 306 -4.65 2.53 41.11
CA LEU A 306 -5.65 2.07 42.08
C LEU A 306 -5.01 1.73 43.44
N GLU A 307 -3.98 2.46 43.87
CA GLU A 307 -3.64 2.57 45.29
C GLU A 307 -3.18 4.00 45.58
N GLY A 308 -4.00 4.72 46.33
CA GLY A 308 -3.84 6.12 46.70
C GLY A 308 -5.12 6.67 47.30
#